data_AF-A0A3S5DL94-F1
#
_entry.id   AF-A0A3S5DL94-F1
#
_cell.length_a   1.000
_cell.length_b   1.000
_cell.length_c   1.000
_cell.angle_alpha   90.00
_cell.angle_beta   90.00
_cell.angle_gamma   90.00
#
_symmetry.space_group_name_H-M   'P 1'
#
loop_
_entity.id
_entity.type
_entity.pdbx_description
1 polymer ?
#
loop_
_entity_poly.entity_id
_entity_poly.type
_entity_poly.pdbx_seq_one_letter_code
_entity_poly.pdbx_strand_id
1 'polypeptide(L)'
;MKLEFQRNAERYRFIKWGMQAFDTFKVVPPGIGIVHQVNLEYLARGVQRDGDVYYPDTLVGTDSHTTMINALGVVGWGVGGIEAEAGMLGQPVYFLTPDVVGVHLKGSWPPASPPPTWCWR
;
A
#
# COMPACT_ATOMS: atom_id res chain seq x y z
N MET A 1 -24.19 2.61 -3.29
CA MET A 1 -23.38 3.79 -3.65
C MET A 1 -24.05 5.12 -3.32
N LYS A 2 -25.28 5.41 -3.79
CA LYS A 2 -25.95 6.71 -3.55
C LYS A 2 -26.05 7.13 -2.07
N LEU A 3 -26.41 6.21 -1.18
CA LEU A 3 -26.49 6.47 0.26
C LEU A 3 -25.13 6.72 0.93
N GLU A 4 -24.10 6.05 0.46
CA GLU A 4 -22.73 6.17 0.96
C GLU A 4 -22.17 7.56 0.59
N PHE A 5 -22.34 7.97 -0.67
CA PHE A 5 -22.02 9.33 -1.12
C PHE A 5 -22.77 10.41 -0.35
N GLN A 6 -24.06 10.20 -0.05
CA GLN A 6 -24.84 11.16 0.73
C GLN A 6 -24.30 11.29 2.17
N ARG A 7 -23.95 10.17 2.82
CA ARG A 7 -23.44 10.16 4.20
C ARG A 7 -22.02 10.72 4.32
N ASN A 8 -21.17 10.50 3.31
CA ASN A 8 -19.77 10.93 3.32
C ASN A 8 -19.50 12.16 2.43
N ALA A 9 -20.54 12.90 2.03
CA ALA A 9 -20.44 14.02 1.08
C ALA A 9 -19.40 15.08 1.50
N GLU A 10 -19.33 15.41 2.79
CA GLU A 10 -18.34 16.35 3.31
C GLU A 10 -16.91 15.81 3.23
N ARG A 11 -16.71 14.53 3.61
CA ARG A 11 -15.41 13.86 3.52
C ARG A 11 -14.89 13.80 2.08
N TYR A 12 -15.76 13.46 1.14
CA TYR A 12 -15.40 13.45 -0.28
C TYR A 12 -15.08 14.84 -0.82
N ARG A 13 -15.84 15.87 -0.42
CA ARG A 13 -15.52 17.26 -0.77
C ARG A 13 -14.16 17.69 -0.22
N PHE A 14 -13.86 17.34 1.03
CA PHE A 14 -12.59 17.65 1.68
C PHE A 14 -11.40 16.96 0.98
N ILE A 15 -11.51 15.66 0.71
CA ILE A 15 -10.48 14.90 0.00
C ILE A 15 -10.28 15.44 -1.42
N LYS A 16 -11.36 15.79 -2.12
CA LYS A 16 -11.28 16.39 -3.47
C LYS A 16 -10.62 17.77 -3.46
N TRP A 17 -10.89 18.58 -2.44
CA TRP A 17 -10.17 19.83 -2.23
C TRP A 17 -8.67 19.58 -2.01
N GLY A 18 -8.30 18.58 -1.21
CA GLY A 18 -6.90 18.20 -0.97
C GLY A 18 -6.16 17.85 -2.27
N MET A 19 -6.80 17.15 -3.21
CA MET A 19 -6.22 16.88 -4.54
C MET A 19 -5.89 18.13 -5.36
N GLN A 20 -6.62 19.22 -5.13
CA GLN A 20 -6.37 20.49 -5.81
C GLN A 20 -5.31 21.33 -5.10
N ALA A 21 -5.07 21.06 -3.82
CA ALA A 21 -4.15 21.82 -2.98
C ALA A 21 -2.71 21.28 -3.02
N PHE A 22 -2.49 20.01 -3.39
CA PHE A 22 -1.17 19.36 -3.35
C PHE A 22 -0.86 18.59 -4.64
N ASP A 23 0.28 18.87 -5.28
CA ASP A 23 0.70 18.23 -6.54
C ASP A 23 1.01 16.73 -6.40
N THR A 24 1.46 16.30 -5.22
CA THR A 24 1.83 14.92 -4.92
C THR A 24 0.65 14.08 -4.44
N PHE A 25 -0.51 14.68 -4.20
CA PHE A 25 -1.67 13.99 -3.65
C PHE A 25 -2.62 13.48 -4.74
N LYS A 26 -2.78 12.16 -4.81
CA LYS A 26 -3.69 11.50 -5.76
C LYS A 26 -4.69 10.65 -4.99
N VAL A 27 -5.93 10.63 -5.46
CA VAL A 27 -7.02 9.86 -4.85
C VAL A 27 -7.56 8.89 -5.87
N VAL A 28 -7.69 7.63 -5.45
CA VAL A 28 -8.41 6.60 -6.21
C VAL A 28 -9.91 6.79 -5.95
N PRO A 29 -10.74 7.02 -7.00
CA PRO A 29 -12.19 7.16 -6.85
C PRO A 29 -12.84 5.96 -6.14
N PRO A 30 -13.95 6.19 -5.40
CA PRO A 30 -14.72 5.11 -4.81
C PRO A 30 -15.28 4.16 -5.89
N GLY A 31 -15.29 2.86 -5.59
CA GLY A 31 -15.82 1.82 -6.48
C GLY A 31 -14.80 1.17 -7.42
N ILE A 32 -13.53 1.58 -7.39
CA ILE A 32 -12.46 0.96 -8.21
C ILE A 32 -11.92 -0.33 -7.58
N GLY A 33 -11.95 -0.44 -6.24
CA GLY A 33 -11.49 -1.63 -5.54
C GLY A 33 -11.03 -1.31 -4.12
N ILE A 34 -10.42 -2.28 -3.46
CA ILE A 34 -9.83 -2.13 -2.13
C ILE A 34 -8.36 -1.69 -2.29
N VAL A 35 -7.89 -0.80 -1.42
CA VAL A 35 -6.60 -0.11 -1.55
C VAL A 35 -5.42 -1.05 -1.81
N HIS A 36 -5.32 -2.15 -1.07
CA HIS A 36 -4.19 -3.09 -1.20
C HIS A 36 -4.23 -3.89 -2.51
N GLN A 37 -5.42 -4.18 -3.07
CA GLN A 37 -5.53 -4.84 -4.37
C GLN A 37 -5.20 -3.86 -5.51
N VAL A 38 -5.74 -2.63 -5.46
CA VAL A 38 -5.40 -1.57 -6.41
C VAL A 38 -3.89 -1.28 -6.38
N ASN A 39 -3.28 -1.36 -5.20
CA ASN A 39 -1.85 -1.18 -5.04
C ASN A 39 -1.05 -2.23 -5.83
N LEU A 40 -1.38 -3.51 -5.67
CA LEU A 40 -0.75 -4.61 -6.39
C LEU A 40 -0.91 -4.52 -7.91
N GLU A 41 -2.13 -4.22 -8.36
CA GLU A 41 -2.49 -4.35 -9.78
C GLU A 41 -2.17 -3.09 -10.60
N TYR A 42 -2.10 -1.92 -9.96
CA TYR A 42 -2.03 -0.64 -10.68
C TYR A 42 -0.95 0.33 -10.18
N LEU A 43 -0.71 0.42 -8.88
CA LEU A 43 0.20 1.45 -8.33
C LEU A 43 1.65 0.96 -8.22
N ALA A 44 1.87 -0.30 -7.87
CA ALA A 44 3.20 -0.89 -7.71
C ALA A 44 4.03 -0.77 -8.99
N ARG A 45 5.28 -0.30 -8.86
CA ARG A 45 6.22 -0.18 -9.99
C ARG A 45 7.38 -1.15 -9.89
N GLY A 46 7.73 -1.60 -8.69
CA GLY A 46 8.89 -2.45 -8.42
C GLY A 46 10.21 -1.67 -8.45
N VAL A 47 10.42 -0.85 -9.49
CA VAL A 47 11.54 0.10 -9.58
C VAL A 47 11.01 1.50 -9.85
N GLN A 48 11.41 2.46 -9.02
CA GLN A 48 11.14 3.88 -9.17
C GLN A 48 12.32 4.56 -9.89
N ARG A 49 12.04 5.72 -10.52
CA ARG A 49 13.03 6.54 -11.20
C ARG A 49 12.87 8.00 -10.81
N ASP A 50 13.95 8.61 -10.35
CA ASP A 50 14.05 10.05 -10.14
C ASP A 50 15.28 10.59 -10.90
N GLY A 51 15.03 11.35 -11.97
CA GLY A 51 16.06 11.75 -12.92
C GLY A 51 16.76 10.54 -13.54
N ASP A 52 18.07 10.40 -13.31
CA ASP A 52 18.88 9.27 -13.77
C ASP A 52 19.12 8.22 -12.66
N VAL A 53 18.50 8.40 -11.50
CA VAL A 53 18.59 7.48 -10.36
C VAL A 53 17.44 6.48 -10.43
N TYR A 54 17.79 5.20 -10.37
CA TYR A 54 16.85 4.09 -10.25
C TYR A 54 16.97 3.47 -8.86
N TYR A 55 15.85 3.25 -8.19
CA TYR A 55 15.81 2.72 -6.84
C TYR A 55 14.61 1.79 -6.65
N PRO A 56 14.69 0.82 -5.72
CA PRO A 56 13.58 -0.10 -5.48
C PRO A 56 12.35 0.65 -4.98
N ASP A 57 11.19 0.15 -5.36
CA ASP A 57 9.92 0.63 -4.83
C ASP A 57 9.79 0.26 -3.34
N THR A 58 9.40 1.23 -2.52
CA THR A 58 9.22 1.09 -1.07
C THR A 58 8.04 1.92 -0.62
N LEU A 59 7.31 1.46 0.40
CA LEU A 59 6.01 2.04 0.76
C LEU A 59 5.73 1.93 2.26
N VAL A 60 5.23 3.00 2.86
CA VAL A 60 4.48 2.92 4.13
C VAL A 60 3.07 3.45 3.91
N GLY A 61 2.08 2.83 4.54
CA GLY A 61 0.67 3.18 4.36
C GLY A 61 -0.11 3.17 5.67
N THR A 62 -1.18 3.97 5.76
CA THR A 62 -2.08 3.99 6.93
C THR A 62 -3.08 2.84 6.94
N ASP A 63 -2.66 1.68 6.42
CA ASP A 63 -3.45 0.44 6.33
C ASP A 63 -2.53 -0.72 6.74
N SER A 64 -3.00 -1.58 7.65
CA SER A 64 -2.20 -2.72 8.16
C SER A 64 -1.91 -3.77 7.08
N HIS A 65 -2.73 -3.86 6.04
CA HIS A 65 -2.57 -4.78 4.90
C HIS A 65 -1.65 -4.21 3.82
N THR A 66 -1.01 -3.06 4.03
CA THR A 66 0.02 -2.52 3.13
C THR A 66 1.11 -3.57 2.84
N THR A 67 1.36 -4.48 3.79
CA THR A 67 2.26 -5.63 3.67
C THR A 67 1.94 -6.59 2.51
N MET A 68 0.73 -6.53 1.94
CA MET A 68 0.35 -7.34 0.78
C MET A 68 1.28 -7.07 -0.42
N ILE A 69 1.81 -5.84 -0.54
CA ILE A 69 2.73 -5.44 -1.62
C ILE A 69 4.05 -6.24 -1.60
N ASN A 70 4.42 -6.82 -0.45
CA ASN A 70 5.65 -7.56 -0.28
C ASN A 70 5.70 -8.82 -1.16
N ALA A 71 4.55 -9.35 -1.57
CA ALA A 71 4.45 -10.44 -2.53
C ALA A 71 5.03 -10.09 -3.92
N LEU A 72 5.13 -8.80 -4.27
CA LEU A 72 5.74 -8.31 -5.51
C LEU A 72 7.21 -7.87 -5.33
N GLY A 73 7.81 -8.11 -4.16
CA GLY A 73 9.19 -7.71 -3.87
C GLY A 73 9.37 -6.23 -3.49
N VAL A 74 8.28 -5.48 -3.33
CA VAL A 74 8.29 -4.12 -2.79
C VAL A 74 8.39 -4.20 -1.27
N VAL A 75 9.28 -3.43 -0.65
CA VAL A 75 9.36 -3.40 0.83
C VAL A 75 8.33 -2.42 1.36
N GLY A 76 7.28 -2.90 2.01
CA GLY A 76 6.29 -2.02 2.63
C GLY A 76 5.49 -2.60 3.80
N TRP A 77 4.98 -1.69 4.63
CA TRP A 77 4.24 -2.02 5.84
C TRP A 77 3.29 -0.90 6.29
N GLY A 78 2.40 -1.25 7.23
CA GLY A 78 1.45 -0.31 7.82
C GLY A 78 2.08 0.56 8.90
N VAL A 79 1.75 1.86 8.91
CA VAL A 79 2.16 2.84 9.94
C VAL A 79 0.94 3.64 10.44
N GLY A 80 1.13 4.41 11.51
CA GLY A 80 0.11 5.36 11.97
C GLY A 80 -0.04 6.57 11.04
N GLY A 81 -1.12 7.33 11.25
CA GLY A 81 -1.40 8.52 10.45
C GLY A 81 -0.34 9.61 10.59
N ILE A 82 0.23 9.76 11.79
CA ILE A 82 1.26 10.78 12.08
C ILE A 82 2.56 10.44 11.35
N GLU A 83 2.97 9.17 11.36
CA GLU A 83 4.17 8.71 10.66
C GLU A 83 4.01 8.84 9.13
N ALA A 84 2.83 8.52 8.61
CA ALA A 84 2.53 8.71 7.19
C ALA A 84 2.57 10.19 6.80
N GLU A 85 2.00 11.09 7.61
CA GLU A 85 2.06 12.53 7.38
C GLU A 85 3.50 13.05 7.43
N ALA A 86 4.29 12.62 8.43
CA ALA A 86 5.71 12.97 8.51
C ALA A 86 6.47 12.53 7.25
N GLY A 87 6.21 11.32 6.75
CA GLY A 87 6.76 10.83 5.48
C GLY A 87 6.37 11.67 4.27
N MET A 88 5.10 12.11 4.20
CA MET A 88 4.63 13.04 3.16
C MET A 88 5.32 14.41 3.22
N LEU A 89 5.75 14.85 4.40
CA LEU A 89 6.54 16.06 4.63
C LEU A 89 8.06 15.84 4.45
N GLY A 90 8.48 14.68 3.96
CA GLY A 90 9.87 14.35 3.68
C GLY A 90 10.69 13.90 4.89
N GLN A 91 10.05 13.60 6.02
CA GLN A 91 10.74 13.01 7.16
C GLN A 91 11.01 11.51 6.89
N PRO A 92 12.22 11.02 7.15
CA PRO A 92 12.51 9.60 7.07
C PRO A 92 11.76 8.82 8.15
N VAL A 93 11.34 7.59 7.81
CA VAL A 93 10.77 6.65 8.77
C VAL A 93 11.89 5.89 9.46
N TYR A 94 11.96 5.98 10.78
CA TYR A 94 12.94 5.26 11.59
C TYR A 94 12.34 3.97 12.14
N PHE A 95 13.08 2.87 12.03
CA PHE A 95 12.74 1.60 12.63
C PHE A 95 14.01 0.87 13.06
N LEU A 96 13.89 0.00 14.05
CA LEU A 96 14.99 -0.86 14.47
C LEU A 96 15.30 -1.86 13.37
N THR A 97 16.57 -2.14 13.14
CA THR A 97 16.98 -3.20 12.22
C THR A 97 16.32 -4.52 12.64
N PRO A 98 15.42 -5.09 11.81
CA PRO A 98 14.68 -6.28 12.21
C PRO A 98 15.52 -7.54 11.98
N ASP A 99 15.25 -8.58 12.77
CA ASP A 99 15.69 -9.93 12.44
C ASP A 99 14.97 -10.41 11.18
N VAL A 100 15.70 -11.11 10.31
CA VAL A 100 15.17 -11.65 9.05
C VAL A 100 15.06 -13.16 9.15
N VAL A 101 13.83 -13.67 9.20
CA VAL A 101 13.54 -15.11 9.20
C VAL A 101 13.34 -15.59 7.76
N GLY A 102 14.29 -16.36 7.24
CA GLY A 102 14.20 -16.96 5.91
C GLY A 102 13.30 -18.20 5.89
N VAL A 103 12.26 -18.18 5.06
CA VAL A 103 11.37 -19.33 4.85
C VAL A 103 11.66 -19.94 3.48
N HIS A 104 12.24 -21.15 3.45
CA HIS A 104 12.52 -21.88 2.22
C HIS A 104 11.38 -22.84 1.89
N LEU A 105 10.56 -22.47 0.89
CA LEU A 105 9.48 -23.30 0.37
C LEU A 105 10.03 -24.28 -0.68
N LYS A 106 9.77 -25.58 -0.51
CA LYS A 106 10.20 -26.66 -1.42
C LYS A 106 9.05 -27.60 -1.78
N GLY A 107 9.17 -28.28 -2.91
CA GLY A 107 8.15 -29.22 -3.43
C GLY A 107 7.19 -28.56 -4.42
N SER A 108 6.14 -29.29 -4.81
CA SER A 108 5.11 -28.83 -5.75
C SER A 108 3.74 -28.82 -5.11
N TRP A 109 2.90 -27.88 -5.53
CA TRP A 109 1.51 -27.83 -5.08
C TRP A 109 0.70 -29.00 -5.68
N PRO A 110 -0.12 -29.73 -4.90
CA PRO A 110 -0.99 -30.77 -5.45
C PRO A 110 -2.00 -30.18 -6.44
N PRO A 111 -2.28 -30.83 -7.59
CA PRO A 111 -3.11 -30.27 -8.68
C PRO A 111 -4.56 -29.87 -8.33
N ALA A 112 -5.05 -30.23 -7.13
CA ALA A 112 -6.44 -30.03 -6.71
C ALA A 112 -6.57 -29.39 -5.31
N SER A 113 -5.47 -28.90 -4.72
CA SER A 113 -5.56 -28.19 -3.44
C SER A 113 -5.96 -26.73 -3.69
N PRO A 114 -6.96 -26.17 -2.96
CA PRO A 114 -7.30 -24.75 -3.06
C PRO A 114 -6.07 -23.90 -2.71
N PRO A 115 -5.95 -22.65 -3.20
CA PRO A 115 -4.82 -21.78 -2.84
C PRO A 115 -4.60 -21.82 -1.34
N PRO A 116 -3.34 -21.85 -0.87
CA PRO A 116 -3.05 -22.20 0.51
C PRO A 116 -3.79 -21.24 1.44
N THR A 117 -4.70 -21.79 2.23
CA THR A 117 -5.28 -21.10 3.38
C THR A 117 -4.21 -21.08 4.47
N TRP A 118 -3.19 -20.23 4.29
CA TRP A 118 -2.32 -19.82 5.39
C TRP A 118 -3.13 -18.91 6.31
N CYS A 119 -4.07 -19.51 7.04
CA CYS A 119 -4.63 -18.88 8.22
C CYS A 119 -3.52 -18.93 9.26
N TRP A 120 -2.86 -17.80 9.49
CA TRP A 120 -2.08 -17.60 10.70
C TRP A 120 -3.05 -17.84 11.87
N ARG A 121 -2.95 -19.00 12.51
CA ARG A 121 -3.55 -19.27 13.82
C ARG A 121 -2.58 -18.83 14.90
#